data_AF-A0A2U8QVS9-F1
#
_entry.id   AF-A0A2U8QVS9-F1
#
_cell.length_a   1.000
_cell.length_b   1.000
_cell.length_c   1.000
_cell.angle_alpha   90.00
_cell.angle_beta   90.00
_cell.angle_gamma   90.00
#
_symmetry.space_group_name_H-M   'P 1'
#
loop_
_entity.id
_entity.type
_entity.pdbx_description
1 polymer ?
#
loop_
_entity_poly.entity_id
_entity_poly.type
_entity_poly.pdbx_seq_one_letter_code
_entity_poly.pdbx_strand_id
1 'polypeptide(L)'
;MEKSNLNTTNPNHYIYETKHLKISILGGIRFNNLEALRVTLGIQKLKSEQVLRQNIDLYNDTSIEKLTRKVAERLEIGTTIVRRDLDQLTNELETYRLQEVEQQGKLYEKQVKVLTEKEVRAAQAFLKADNLINRTQELIGQSGVIGEETNRLLMYLIFTSRKTNNPLHCISLGSSGAGKTHLQSKVAELIPEEDKIEMTVLSANAFYYFNRTELQNKLILIEDLDGAESVLYPLRELQSKKKITKTLVHKDQKGVTKTIHLTVEGPVSVSGCTTQESIYEDNSNRSFLLYIDESELQDEKIMLYQRAISAGQINHEEEHQARELLKNAQRLLKVITVRNPFAMHLTLPQSVFKPRRTNAHYLQFIEAITFYKQYQKFHHIDKETGEEYIETSIEDIQEANELIKEVLLRKSDSLTGACRNHLENLKDYLKKQNQTQFTNSEIRRNLRVKETTLRRYNNQLLLENYIKKVQNKTTKSYAYEITNPDEYQDLKAMIDKALQDCMVQIQLANEPTTNHSKVARSKPTKSIS
;
A
#
# COMPACT_ATOMS: atom_id res chain seq x y z
N MET A 1 -43.74 16.33 -10.97
CA MET A 1 -42.39 16.94 -10.86
C MET A 1 -42.55 18.42 -11.15
N GLU A 2 -42.57 19.26 -10.12
CA GLU A 2 -42.44 20.70 -10.32
C GLU A 2 -41.08 20.98 -10.97
N LYS A 3 -41.07 21.85 -11.97
CA LYS A 3 -39.86 22.26 -12.67
C LYS A 3 -39.00 23.03 -11.66
N SER A 4 -37.79 22.55 -11.35
CA SER A 4 -36.84 23.30 -10.51
C SER A 4 -36.60 24.68 -11.14
N ASN A 5 -36.65 25.71 -10.31
CA ASN A 5 -36.51 27.09 -10.77
C ASN A 5 -35.02 27.51 -10.85
N LEU A 6 -34.11 26.64 -10.43
CA LEU A 6 -32.66 26.80 -10.53
C LEU A 6 -32.14 26.29 -11.88
N ASN A 7 -31.54 27.20 -12.64
CA ASN A 7 -30.80 26.91 -13.86
C ASN A 7 -29.29 26.88 -13.56
N THR A 8 -28.68 25.70 -13.72
CA THR A 8 -27.25 25.44 -13.48
C THR A 8 -26.44 25.18 -14.75
N THR A 9 -27.01 25.40 -15.94
CA THR A 9 -26.33 25.13 -17.23
C THR A 9 -24.98 25.83 -17.40
N ASN A 10 -24.78 26.99 -16.76
CA ASN A 10 -23.47 27.63 -16.70
C ASN A 10 -22.81 27.39 -15.32
N PRO A 11 -21.69 26.65 -15.25
CA PRO A 11 -21.03 26.31 -13.98
C PRO A 11 -20.56 27.52 -13.16
N ASN A 12 -20.31 28.66 -13.82
CA ASN A 12 -19.84 29.88 -13.18
C ASN A 12 -20.97 30.89 -12.89
N HIS A 13 -22.21 30.57 -13.26
CA HIS A 13 -23.33 31.49 -13.11
C HIS A 13 -24.67 30.74 -13.05
N TYR A 14 -25.20 30.55 -11.84
CA TYR A 14 -26.52 29.93 -11.66
C TYR A 14 -27.60 31.00 -11.56
N ILE A 15 -28.79 30.68 -12.04
CA ILE A 15 -29.92 31.60 -12.04
C ILE A 15 -31.12 30.92 -11.39
N TYR A 16 -31.69 31.55 -10.38
CA TYR A 16 -32.91 31.13 -9.71
C TYR A 16 -33.97 32.22 -9.88
N GLU A 17 -35.06 31.90 -10.57
CA GLU A 17 -36.14 32.86 -10.84
C GLU A 17 -37.43 32.46 -10.13
N THR A 18 -37.96 33.38 -9.31
CA THR A 18 -39.26 33.23 -8.65
C THR A 18 -40.26 34.21 -9.26
N LYS A 19 -41.50 34.22 -8.74
CA LYS A 19 -42.53 35.19 -9.16
C LYS A 19 -42.13 36.66 -8.90
N HIS A 20 -41.19 36.92 -7.99
CA HIS A 20 -40.86 38.27 -7.54
C HIS A 20 -39.37 38.63 -7.70
N LEU A 21 -38.48 37.64 -7.62
CA LEU A 21 -37.04 37.84 -7.61
C LEU A 21 -36.36 37.03 -8.72
N LYS A 22 -35.32 37.63 -9.27
CA LYS A 22 -34.26 36.94 -10.01
C LYS A 22 -33.01 36.95 -9.14
N ILE A 23 -32.52 35.77 -8.78
CA ILE A 23 -31.33 35.58 -7.96
C ILE A 23 -30.25 34.90 -8.79
N SER A 24 -29.16 35.61 -9.08
CA SER A 24 -27.98 35.07 -9.72
C SER A 24 -26.94 34.64 -8.68
N ILE A 25 -26.37 33.45 -8.80
CA ILE A 25 -25.20 33.01 -8.04
C ILE A 25 -23.96 33.18 -8.92
N LEU A 26 -23.13 34.16 -8.57
CA LEU A 26 -21.92 34.51 -9.30
C LEU A 26 -20.74 33.64 -8.83
N GLY A 27 -20.08 32.97 -9.77
CA GLY A 27 -18.94 32.09 -9.49
C GLY A 27 -19.31 30.67 -9.07
N GLY A 28 -20.59 30.28 -9.22
CA GLY A 28 -21.07 28.94 -8.87
C GLY A 28 -21.07 28.65 -7.37
N ILE A 29 -21.06 27.36 -7.02
CA ILE A 29 -20.93 26.88 -5.63
C ILE A 29 -19.73 25.94 -5.48
N ARG A 30 -19.21 25.83 -4.26
CA ARG A 30 -18.15 24.87 -3.93
C ARG A 30 -18.76 23.54 -3.51
N PHE A 31 -18.25 22.43 -4.03
CA PHE A 31 -18.74 21.10 -3.69
C PHE A 31 -18.03 20.50 -2.46
N ASN A 32 -16.76 20.88 -2.21
CA ASN A 32 -15.84 20.18 -1.28
C ASN A 32 -16.06 20.44 0.23
N ASN A 33 -16.76 21.50 0.65
CA ASN A 33 -16.94 21.88 2.06
C ASN A 33 -18.42 21.89 2.47
N LEU A 34 -18.99 20.74 2.83
CA LEU A 34 -20.43 20.59 3.06
C LEU A 34 -20.95 21.35 4.29
N GLU A 35 -20.07 21.83 5.18
CA GLU A 35 -20.44 22.54 6.40
C GLU A 35 -20.78 24.02 6.18
N ALA A 36 -20.50 24.56 4.99
CA ALA A 36 -20.77 25.96 4.64
C ALA A 36 -21.26 26.10 3.19
N LEU A 37 -22.13 27.08 2.93
CA LEU A 37 -22.63 27.40 1.59
C LEU A 37 -22.40 28.88 1.28
N ARG A 38 -21.11 29.21 1.11
CA ARG A 38 -20.65 30.56 0.78
C ARG A 38 -20.82 30.85 -0.71
N VAL A 39 -21.61 31.88 -1.00
CA VAL A 39 -21.97 32.28 -2.37
C VAL A 39 -21.98 33.79 -2.50
N THR A 40 -21.81 34.27 -3.74
CA THR A 40 -22.06 35.67 -4.08
C THR A 40 -23.39 35.77 -4.81
N LEU A 41 -24.40 36.34 -4.14
CA LEU A 41 -25.73 36.53 -4.69
C LEU A 41 -25.84 37.88 -5.39
N GLY A 42 -26.48 37.89 -6.55
CA GLY A 42 -27.04 39.08 -7.20
C GLY A 42 -28.56 38.98 -7.19
N ILE A 43 -29.23 39.83 -6.41
CA ILE A 43 -30.67 39.78 -6.18
C ILE A 43 -31.32 40.97 -6.86
N GLN A 44 -32.30 40.70 -7.71
CA GLN A 44 -32.98 41.69 -8.53
C GLN A 44 -34.49 41.45 -8.49
N LYS A 45 -35.29 42.52 -8.41
CA LYS A 45 -36.74 42.43 -8.59
C LYS A 45 -37.04 42.26 -10.07
N LEU A 46 -37.97 41.37 -10.42
CA LEU A 46 -38.35 41.20 -11.83
C LEU A 46 -38.79 42.54 -12.44
N LYS A 47 -38.27 42.85 -13.63
CA LYS A 47 -38.49 44.12 -14.37
C LYS A 47 -37.86 45.38 -13.75
N SER A 48 -37.09 45.27 -12.67
CA SER A 48 -36.26 46.37 -12.14
C SER A 48 -34.82 46.23 -12.66
N GLU A 49 -34.11 47.33 -12.90
CA GLU A 49 -32.68 47.30 -13.27
C GLU A 49 -31.75 47.22 -12.06
N GLN A 50 -32.29 47.39 -10.85
CA GLN A 50 -31.48 47.43 -9.64
C GLN A 50 -31.10 46.02 -9.16
N VAL A 51 -29.79 45.76 -9.08
CA VAL A 51 -29.23 44.49 -8.60
C VAL A 51 -28.47 44.70 -7.30
N LEU A 52 -28.90 44.02 -6.24
CA LEU A 52 -28.18 43.97 -4.98
C LEU A 52 -27.18 42.81 -5.00
N ARG A 53 -25.88 43.12 -4.83
CA ARG A 53 -24.84 42.09 -4.72
C ARG A 53 -24.38 41.92 -3.28
N GLN A 54 -24.33 40.67 -2.80
CA GLN A 54 -23.89 40.35 -1.44
C GLN A 54 -23.17 38.99 -1.40
N ASN A 55 -22.02 38.95 -0.74
CA ASN A 55 -21.39 37.68 -0.35
C ASN A 55 -21.99 37.22 0.99
N ILE A 56 -22.45 35.97 1.04
CA ILE A 56 -23.14 35.41 2.19
C ILE A 56 -22.87 33.91 2.32
N ASP A 57 -22.89 33.42 3.55
CA ASP A 57 -23.02 32.00 3.85
C ASP A 57 -24.51 31.67 4.06
N LEU A 58 -25.10 30.90 3.16
CA LEU A 58 -26.53 30.55 3.20
C LEU A 58 -26.92 29.66 4.38
N TYR A 59 -25.96 29.16 5.17
CA TYR A 59 -26.23 28.43 6.42
C TYR A 59 -26.20 29.33 7.66
N ASN A 60 -25.83 30.60 7.52
CA ASN A 60 -25.74 31.54 8.62
C ASN A 60 -27.04 32.36 8.73
N ASP A 61 -27.94 31.95 9.62
CA ASP A 61 -29.27 32.58 9.80
C ASP A 61 -29.20 34.09 10.08
N THR A 62 -28.28 34.53 10.95
CA THR A 62 -28.05 35.95 11.26
C THR A 62 -27.69 36.77 10.02
N SER A 63 -26.94 36.17 9.10
CA SER A 63 -26.55 36.82 7.84
C SER A 63 -27.72 36.86 6.85
N ILE A 64 -28.53 35.80 6.80
CA ILE A 64 -29.74 35.72 5.96
C ILE A 64 -30.78 36.74 6.42
N GLU A 65 -30.97 36.91 7.72
CA GLU A 65 -31.91 37.89 8.27
C GLU A 65 -31.51 39.32 7.89
N LYS A 66 -30.22 39.67 8.02
CA LYS A 66 -29.68 40.97 7.59
C LYS A 66 -29.86 41.19 6.10
N LEU A 67 -29.59 40.17 5.28
CA LEU A 67 -29.78 40.24 3.83
C LEU A 67 -31.26 40.42 3.49
N THR A 68 -32.16 39.67 4.15
CA THR A 68 -33.61 39.73 3.94
C THR A 68 -34.15 41.14 4.16
N ARG A 69 -33.77 41.78 5.27
CA ARG A 69 -34.15 43.18 5.57
C ARG A 69 -33.63 44.14 4.48
N LYS A 70 -32.35 44.01 4.12
CA LYS A 70 -31.70 44.86 3.11
C LYS A 70 -32.31 44.73 1.71
N VAL A 71 -32.69 43.52 1.31
CA VAL A 71 -33.38 43.24 0.05
C VAL A 71 -34.80 43.80 0.09
N ALA A 72 -35.52 43.59 1.19
CA ALA A 72 -36.89 44.06 1.35
C ALA A 72 -37.00 45.58 1.27
N GLU A 73 -36.09 46.29 1.95
CA GLU A 73 -36.02 47.75 1.93
C GLU A 73 -35.66 48.30 0.54
N ARG A 74 -34.63 47.74 -0.11
CA ARG A 74 -34.11 48.31 -1.37
C ARG A 74 -34.90 47.92 -2.60
N LEU A 75 -35.53 46.74 -2.61
CA LEU A 75 -36.30 46.25 -3.73
C LEU A 75 -37.82 46.40 -3.52
N GLU A 76 -38.25 46.91 -2.36
CA GLU A 76 -39.66 47.08 -2.00
C GLU A 76 -40.44 45.77 -2.17
N ILE A 77 -39.95 44.71 -1.52
CA ILE A 77 -40.55 43.38 -1.50
C ILE A 77 -40.73 42.96 -0.04
N GLY A 78 -41.85 42.32 0.28
CA GLY A 78 -42.10 41.85 1.64
C GLY A 78 -41.01 40.89 2.16
N THR A 79 -40.56 41.08 3.39
CA THR A 79 -39.52 40.27 4.05
C THR A 79 -39.86 38.77 4.04
N THR A 80 -41.14 38.42 4.22
CA THR A 80 -41.63 37.03 4.16
C THR A 80 -41.38 36.38 2.80
N ILE A 81 -41.55 37.14 1.71
CA ILE A 81 -41.34 36.65 0.34
C ILE A 81 -39.85 36.43 0.10
N VAL A 82 -39.02 37.42 0.46
CA VAL A 82 -37.56 37.32 0.32
C VAL A 82 -37.02 36.14 1.11
N ARG A 83 -37.48 35.97 2.36
CA ARG A 83 -37.02 34.87 3.22
C ARG A 83 -37.37 33.51 2.62
N ARG A 84 -38.64 33.33 2.23
CA ARG A 84 -39.10 32.10 1.58
C ARG A 84 -38.29 31.78 0.32
N ASP A 85 -38.05 32.76 -0.53
CA ASP A 85 -37.34 32.57 -1.79
C ASP A 85 -35.85 32.23 -1.56
N LEU A 86 -35.21 32.80 -0.52
CA LEU A 86 -33.85 32.44 -0.10
C LEU A 86 -33.76 31.04 0.52
N ASP A 87 -34.73 30.65 1.34
CA ASP A 87 -34.80 29.30 1.94
C ASP A 87 -35.00 28.25 0.83
N GLN A 88 -35.88 28.51 -0.14
CA GLN A 88 -36.07 27.63 -1.29
C GLN A 88 -34.82 27.52 -2.18
N LEU A 89 -34.17 28.65 -2.46
CA LEU A 89 -32.90 28.65 -3.19
C LEU A 89 -31.84 27.78 -2.49
N THR A 90 -31.76 27.89 -1.16
CA THR A 90 -30.81 27.11 -0.36
C THR A 90 -31.07 25.61 -0.52
N ASN A 91 -32.32 25.17 -0.43
CA ASN A 91 -32.70 23.77 -0.64
C ASN A 91 -32.39 23.26 -2.06
N GLU A 92 -32.64 24.09 -3.09
CA GLU A 92 -32.32 23.71 -4.48
C GLU A 92 -30.81 23.60 -4.71
N LEU A 93 -30.02 24.51 -4.14
CA LEU A 93 -28.56 24.45 -4.19
C LEU A 93 -28.00 23.24 -3.43
N GLU A 94 -28.57 22.88 -2.28
CA GLU A 94 -28.21 21.66 -1.55
C GLU A 94 -28.48 20.40 -2.35
N THR A 95 -29.67 20.31 -2.94
CA THR A 95 -30.07 19.17 -3.75
C THR A 95 -29.16 19.03 -4.97
N TYR A 96 -28.90 20.13 -5.68
CA TYR A 96 -27.97 20.15 -6.80
C TYR A 96 -26.55 19.77 -6.37
N ARG A 97 -26.08 20.29 -5.24
CA ARG A 97 -24.75 20.00 -4.70
C ARG A 97 -24.57 18.54 -4.33
N LEU A 98 -25.58 17.91 -3.73
CA LEU A 98 -25.58 16.47 -3.44
C LEU A 98 -25.60 15.64 -4.72
N GLN A 99 -26.41 16.03 -5.71
CA GLN A 99 -26.47 15.36 -7.02
C GLN A 99 -25.15 15.46 -7.78
N GLU A 100 -24.49 16.61 -7.79
CA GLU A 100 -23.18 16.79 -8.43
C GLU A 100 -22.09 15.99 -7.72
N VAL A 101 -22.08 15.96 -6.39
CA VAL A 101 -21.15 15.11 -5.63
C VAL A 101 -21.38 13.62 -5.95
N GLU A 102 -22.63 13.19 -6.05
CA GLU A 102 -22.98 11.82 -6.43
C GLU A 102 -22.64 11.51 -7.89
N GLN A 103 -22.88 12.43 -8.83
CA GLN A 103 -22.55 12.28 -10.25
C GLN A 103 -21.06 12.30 -10.49
N GLN A 104 -20.31 13.19 -9.83
CA GLN A 104 -18.85 13.17 -9.84
C GLN A 104 -18.36 11.84 -9.26
N GLY A 105 -18.93 11.36 -8.15
CA GLY A 105 -18.66 10.02 -7.61
C GLY A 105 -18.87 8.90 -8.64
N LYS A 106 -19.95 8.96 -9.43
CA LYS A 106 -20.24 7.99 -10.51
C LYS A 106 -19.31 8.13 -11.72
N LEU A 107 -18.86 9.34 -12.06
CA LEU A 107 -17.88 9.60 -13.12
C LEU A 107 -16.48 9.11 -12.76
N TYR A 108 -16.16 9.01 -11.46
CA TYR A 108 -14.91 8.46 -10.94
C TYR A 108 -14.96 6.96 -10.61
N GLU A 109 -16.11 6.27 -10.79
CA GLU A 109 -16.12 4.81 -10.81
C GLU A 109 -15.35 4.35 -12.05
N LYS A 110 -14.05 4.10 -11.88
CA LYS A 110 -13.17 3.55 -12.90
C LYS A 110 -13.87 2.35 -13.55
N GLN A 111 -14.25 2.48 -14.82
CA GLN A 111 -14.93 1.41 -15.54
C GLN A 111 -14.05 0.15 -15.51
N VAL A 112 -14.60 -0.94 -14.96
CA VAL A 112 -13.90 -2.22 -14.91
C VAL A 112 -13.73 -2.72 -16.35
N LYS A 113 -12.49 -2.94 -16.79
CA LYS A 113 -12.20 -3.42 -18.14
C LYS A 113 -12.77 -4.83 -18.29
N VAL A 114 -13.67 -5.03 -19.25
CA VAL A 114 -14.13 -6.35 -19.64
C VAL A 114 -13.10 -6.97 -20.57
N LEU A 115 -12.56 -8.13 -20.20
CA LEU A 115 -11.56 -8.84 -21.00
C LEU A 115 -12.20 -9.47 -22.23
N THR A 116 -11.52 -9.37 -23.37
CA THR A 116 -11.86 -10.14 -24.58
C THR A 116 -11.51 -11.62 -24.40
N GLU A 117 -12.15 -12.52 -25.15
CA GLU A 117 -11.82 -13.96 -25.08
C GLU A 117 -10.34 -14.25 -25.35
N LYS A 118 -9.70 -13.50 -26.26
CA LYS A 118 -8.29 -13.66 -26.57
C LYS A 118 -7.42 -13.29 -25.37
N GLU A 119 -7.73 -12.19 -24.69
CA GLU A 119 -7.03 -11.77 -23.47
C GLU A 119 -7.23 -12.76 -22.32
N VAL A 120 -8.45 -13.27 -22.14
CA VAL A 120 -8.75 -14.31 -21.14
C VAL A 120 -7.91 -15.55 -21.40
N ARG A 121 -7.89 -16.06 -22.64
CA ARG A 121 -7.10 -17.24 -22.99
C ARG A 121 -5.61 -17.02 -22.77
N ALA A 122 -5.07 -15.87 -23.16
CA ALA A 122 -3.65 -15.56 -22.98
C ALA A 122 -3.26 -15.46 -21.49
N ALA A 123 -4.03 -14.72 -20.70
CA ALA A 123 -3.78 -14.56 -19.27
C ALA A 123 -3.98 -15.88 -18.50
N GLN A 124 -4.99 -16.69 -18.86
CA GLN A 124 -5.19 -18.00 -18.26
C GLN A 124 -4.08 -18.99 -18.64
N ALA A 125 -3.62 -18.98 -19.89
CA ALA A 125 -2.48 -19.80 -20.32
C ALA A 125 -1.19 -19.40 -19.58
N PHE A 126 -0.99 -18.10 -19.34
CA PHE A 126 0.11 -17.61 -18.52
C PHE A 126 0.03 -18.14 -17.09
N LEU A 127 -1.12 -17.98 -16.41
CA LEU A 127 -1.34 -18.42 -15.02
C LEU A 127 -1.30 -19.94 -14.81
N LYS A 128 -1.51 -20.73 -15.87
CA LYS A 128 -1.46 -22.20 -15.82
C LYS A 128 -0.08 -22.79 -16.10
N ALA A 129 0.85 -22.00 -16.62
CA ALA A 129 2.15 -22.51 -17.03
C ALA A 129 3.07 -22.78 -15.85
N ASP A 130 3.93 -23.79 -15.98
CA ASP A 130 4.91 -24.15 -14.96
C ASP A 130 5.90 -23.01 -14.67
N ASN A 131 6.54 -23.05 -13.50
CA ASN A 131 7.49 -22.02 -13.03
C ASN A 131 6.91 -20.59 -13.08
N LEU A 132 5.63 -20.44 -12.72
CA LEU A 132 4.89 -19.18 -12.83
C LEU A 132 5.62 -18.00 -12.17
N ILE A 133 6.25 -18.20 -11.01
CA ILE A 133 6.98 -17.14 -10.29
C ILE A 133 8.15 -16.59 -11.13
N ASN A 134 8.98 -17.47 -11.68
CA ASN A 134 10.11 -17.06 -12.54
C ASN A 134 9.62 -16.39 -13.83
N ARG A 135 8.59 -16.94 -14.48
CA ARG A 135 7.99 -16.33 -15.68
C ARG A 135 7.39 -14.95 -15.38
N THR A 136 6.82 -14.78 -14.19
CA THR A 136 6.30 -13.48 -13.73
C THR A 136 7.45 -12.50 -13.51
N GLN A 137 8.55 -12.92 -12.89
CA GLN A 137 9.73 -12.08 -12.70
C GLN A 137 10.35 -11.64 -14.03
N GLU A 138 10.44 -12.54 -15.02
CA GLU A 138 10.89 -12.20 -16.38
C GLU A 138 9.95 -11.21 -17.05
N LEU A 139 8.63 -11.44 -16.97
CA LEU A 139 7.62 -10.59 -17.58
C LEU A 139 7.56 -9.19 -16.93
N ILE A 140 7.79 -9.09 -15.61
CA ILE A 140 7.96 -7.81 -14.90
C ILE A 140 9.20 -7.07 -15.45
N GLY A 141 10.29 -7.79 -15.73
CA GLY A 141 11.47 -7.21 -16.37
C GLY A 141 11.17 -6.68 -17.78
N GLN A 142 10.49 -7.49 -18.60
CA GLN A 142 10.05 -7.13 -19.95
C GLN A 142 9.06 -5.97 -19.96
N SER A 143 8.31 -5.75 -18.87
CA SER A 143 7.40 -4.61 -18.74
C SER A 143 8.08 -3.26 -18.47
N GLY A 144 9.42 -3.25 -18.38
CA GLY A 144 10.23 -2.04 -18.16
C GLY A 144 10.60 -1.76 -16.70
N VAL A 145 10.41 -2.73 -15.79
CA VAL A 145 10.85 -2.61 -14.38
C VAL A 145 12.25 -3.21 -14.24
N ILE A 146 13.29 -2.38 -14.35
CA ILE A 146 14.69 -2.85 -14.43
C ILE A 146 15.35 -3.01 -13.07
N GLY A 147 16.09 -4.11 -12.93
CA GLY A 147 16.78 -4.47 -11.69
C GLY A 147 15.81 -4.74 -10.55
N GLU A 148 16.25 -4.62 -9.29
CA GLU A 148 15.40 -4.85 -8.10
C GLU A 148 14.64 -6.18 -8.16
N GLU A 149 15.29 -7.24 -8.68
CA GLU A 149 14.61 -8.43 -9.17
C GLU A 149 13.79 -9.15 -8.09
N THR A 150 14.35 -9.29 -6.89
CA THR A 150 13.65 -9.84 -5.72
C THR A 150 12.56 -8.87 -5.24
N ASN A 151 12.88 -7.59 -5.10
CA ASN A 151 11.97 -6.58 -4.55
C ASN A 151 10.76 -6.32 -5.45
N ARG A 152 10.93 -6.28 -6.78
CA ARG A 152 9.84 -6.06 -7.74
C ARG A 152 8.85 -7.23 -7.76
N LEU A 153 9.35 -8.46 -7.67
CA LEU A 153 8.51 -9.67 -7.63
C LEU A 153 7.77 -9.76 -6.28
N LEU A 154 8.50 -9.57 -5.18
CA LEU A 154 7.92 -9.55 -3.84
C LEU A 154 6.82 -8.49 -3.72
N MET A 155 7.08 -7.27 -4.20
CA MET A 155 6.10 -6.18 -4.24
C MET A 155 4.88 -6.53 -5.08
N TYR A 156 5.07 -7.13 -6.27
CA TYR A 156 3.96 -7.57 -7.13
C TYR A 156 3.07 -8.62 -6.44
N LEU A 157 3.66 -9.61 -5.76
CA LEU A 157 2.93 -10.62 -5.00
C LEU A 157 2.18 -10.01 -3.80
N ILE A 158 2.80 -9.07 -3.09
CA ILE A 158 2.16 -8.32 -2.01
C ILE A 158 0.97 -7.51 -2.55
N PHE A 159 1.09 -6.83 -3.69
CA PHE A 159 -0.03 -6.11 -4.30
C PHE A 159 -1.15 -7.03 -4.76
N THR A 160 -0.80 -8.25 -5.19
CA THR A 160 -1.75 -9.29 -5.56
C THR A 160 -2.58 -9.77 -4.38
N SER A 161 -1.97 -9.82 -3.19
CA SER A 161 -2.64 -10.26 -1.96
C SER A 161 -3.83 -9.38 -1.54
N ARG A 162 -4.05 -8.20 -2.16
CA ARG A 162 -5.24 -7.37 -1.94
C ARG A 162 -6.56 -8.14 -2.12
N LYS A 163 -6.57 -9.20 -2.94
CA LYS A 163 -7.71 -10.08 -3.21
C LYS A 163 -7.82 -11.27 -2.25
N THR A 164 -6.96 -11.36 -1.23
CA THR A 164 -7.05 -12.39 -0.19
C THR A 164 -7.77 -11.85 1.04
N ASN A 165 -8.16 -12.75 1.92
CA ASN A 165 -8.79 -12.37 3.18
C ASN A 165 -7.85 -11.57 4.09
N ASN A 166 -6.53 -11.81 4.02
CA ASN A 166 -5.51 -11.15 4.83
C ASN A 166 -4.44 -10.56 3.89
N PRO A 167 -4.68 -9.39 3.28
CA PRO A 167 -3.67 -8.79 2.41
C PRO A 167 -2.41 -8.42 3.18
N LEU A 168 -1.32 -8.43 2.42
CA LEU A 168 -0.02 -7.97 2.84
C LEU A 168 0.15 -6.49 2.47
N HIS A 169 1.09 -5.86 3.18
CA HIS A 169 1.45 -4.47 3.00
C HIS A 169 2.97 -4.36 2.87
N CYS A 170 3.46 -3.37 2.14
CA CYS A 170 4.90 -3.12 2.04
C CYS A 170 5.25 -1.65 2.22
N ILE A 171 6.46 -1.41 2.71
CA ILE A 171 7.05 -0.08 2.83
C ILE A 171 8.43 -0.14 2.17
N SER A 172 8.64 0.70 1.17
CA SER A 172 9.93 0.86 0.51
C SER A 172 10.80 1.85 1.28
N LEU A 173 12.01 1.42 1.62
CA LEU A 173 13.02 2.13 2.41
C LEU A 173 14.28 2.36 1.59
N GLY A 174 14.89 3.52 1.77
CA GLY A 174 16.07 3.92 1.00
C GLY A 174 16.30 5.42 1.08
N SER A 175 17.48 5.86 0.66
CA SER A 175 17.86 7.27 0.65
C SER A 175 17.02 8.07 -0.36
N SER A 176 16.96 9.39 -0.18
CA SER A 176 16.27 10.26 -1.15
C SER A 176 16.95 10.15 -2.51
N GLY A 177 16.17 9.95 -3.57
CA GLY A 177 16.68 9.74 -4.93
C GLY A 177 17.05 8.30 -5.28
N ALA A 178 17.04 7.34 -4.34
CA ALA A 178 17.38 5.94 -4.60
C ALA A 178 16.41 5.19 -5.53
N GLY A 179 15.28 5.79 -5.92
CA GLY A 179 14.30 5.13 -6.80
C GLY A 179 13.16 4.39 -6.08
N LYS A 180 12.97 4.57 -4.77
CA LYS A 180 11.82 4.00 -4.00
C LYS A 180 10.47 4.19 -4.70
N THR A 181 10.11 5.45 -4.96
CA THR A 181 8.84 5.81 -5.61
C THR A 181 8.80 5.26 -7.03
N HIS A 182 9.93 5.23 -7.73
CA HIS A 182 10.01 4.68 -9.08
C HIS A 182 9.70 3.17 -9.10
N LEU A 183 10.30 2.37 -8.21
CA LEU A 183 10.00 0.95 -8.08
C LEU A 183 8.51 0.72 -7.78
N GLN A 184 7.99 1.43 -6.77
CA GLN A 184 6.58 1.32 -6.38
C GLN A 184 5.63 1.67 -7.54
N SER A 185 5.83 2.81 -8.20
CA SER A 185 4.99 3.25 -9.31
C SER A 185 5.08 2.30 -10.50
N LYS A 186 6.27 1.79 -10.83
CA LYS A 186 6.47 0.87 -11.96
C LYS A 186 5.82 -0.50 -11.72
N VAL A 187 5.93 -1.05 -10.52
CA VAL A 187 5.22 -2.30 -10.18
C VAL A 187 3.71 -2.06 -10.08
N ALA A 188 3.27 -0.87 -9.64
CA ALA A 188 1.87 -0.49 -9.63
C ALA A 188 1.26 -0.39 -11.04
N GLU A 189 2.03 -0.05 -12.07
CA GLU A 189 1.56 -0.10 -13.47
C GLU A 189 1.13 -1.52 -13.90
N LEU A 190 1.51 -2.57 -13.17
CA LEU A 190 1.19 -3.97 -13.45
C LEU A 190 -0.13 -4.42 -12.81
N ILE A 191 -0.72 -3.57 -11.97
CA ILE A 191 -2.00 -3.79 -11.33
C ILE A 191 -3.09 -3.06 -12.12
N PRO A 192 -4.30 -3.64 -12.30
CA PRO A 192 -5.40 -2.98 -12.98
C PRO A 192 -5.72 -1.60 -12.40
N GLU A 193 -5.99 -0.62 -13.26
CA GLU A 193 -6.27 0.76 -12.83
C GLU A 193 -7.47 0.84 -11.91
N GLU A 194 -8.51 0.07 -12.20
CA GLU A 194 -9.71 -0.05 -11.38
C GLU A 194 -9.42 -0.55 -9.97
N ASP A 195 -8.32 -1.27 -9.73
CA ASP A 195 -7.93 -1.84 -8.45
C ASP A 195 -6.94 -0.98 -7.65
N LYS A 196 -6.56 0.19 -8.17
CA LYS A 196 -5.58 1.09 -7.54
C LYS A 196 -6.17 2.43 -7.13
N ILE A 197 -5.71 2.90 -5.99
CA ILE A 197 -5.94 4.25 -5.46
C ILE A 197 -4.57 4.86 -5.20
N GLU A 198 -4.18 5.80 -6.07
CA GLU A 198 -2.91 6.54 -5.97
C GLU A 198 -3.18 7.88 -5.28
N MET A 199 -2.47 8.16 -4.20
CA MET A 199 -2.69 9.34 -3.37
C MET A 199 -1.39 10.09 -3.14
N THR A 200 -1.32 11.32 -3.62
CA THR A 200 -0.18 12.23 -3.42
C THR A 200 -0.31 13.00 -2.11
N VAL A 201 -1.51 13.49 -1.79
CA VAL A 201 -1.82 14.22 -0.55
C VAL A 201 -3.18 13.77 -0.04
N LEU A 202 -3.26 13.41 1.24
CA LEU A 202 -4.51 12.95 1.83
C LEU A 202 -4.72 13.51 3.22
N SER A 203 -5.95 13.97 3.49
CA SER A 203 -6.39 14.26 4.85
C SER A 203 -6.86 12.97 5.52
N ALA A 204 -6.52 12.76 6.78
CA ALA A 204 -6.97 11.59 7.56
C ALA A 204 -8.49 11.37 7.52
N ASN A 205 -9.26 12.46 7.37
CA ASN A 205 -10.72 12.41 7.32
C ASN A 205 -11.27 11.86 6.01
N ALA A 206 -10.53 11.92 4.91
CA ALA A 206 -10.99 11.48 3.59
C ALA A 206 -11.37 10.00 3.59
N PHE A 207 -10.66 9.15 4.34
CA PHE A 207 -10.94 7.72 4.38
C PHE A 207 -12.35 7.36 4.84
N TYR A 208 -12.97 8.19 5.69
CA TYR A 208 -14.29 7.91 6.24
C TYR A 208 -15.42 8.29 5.28
N TYR A 209 -15.12 9.00 4.19
CA TYR A 209 -16.10 9.45 3.21
C TYR A 209 -16.12 8.59 1.94
N PHE A 210 -15.25 7.59 1.83
CA PHE A 210 -15.39 6.55 0.82
C PHE A 210 -16.69 5.78 1.00
N ASN A 211 -17.25 5.28 -0.10
CA ASN A 211 -18.38 4.37 -0.02
C ASN A 211 -17.97 3.10 0.74
N ARG A 212 -18.95 2.46 1.39
CA ARG A 212 -18.71 1.34 2.33
C ARG A 212 -17.78 0.27 1.78
N THR A 213 -17.89 -0.09 0.51
CA THR A 213 -17.11 -1.17 -0.11
C THR A 213 -16.07 -0.66 -1.12
N GLU A 214 -15.87 0.65 -1.23
CA GLU A 214 -15.05 1.25 -2.29
C GLU A 214 -13.58 0.84 -2.21
N LEU A 215 -13.09 0.66 -0.98
CA LEU A 215 -11.71 0.25 -0.72
C LEU A 215 -11.50 -1.28 -0.79
N GLN A 216 -12.56 -2.08 -0.95
CA GLN A 216 -12.42 -3.53 -0.97
C GLN A 216 -11.57 -4.01 -2.16
N ASN A 217 -10.60 -4.85 -1.84
CA ASN A 217 -9.61 -5.41 -2.77
C ASN A 217 -8.82 -4.34 -3.54
N LYS A 218 -8.68 -3.13 -2.99
CA LYS A 218 -7.89 -2.04 -3.58
C LYS A 218 -6.46 -2.02 -3.05
N LEU A 219 -5.55 -1.62 -3.93
CA LEU A 219 -4.19 -1.24 -3.59
C LEU A 219 -4.14 0.27 -3.36
N ILE A 220 -3.78 0.69 -2.15
CA ILE A 220 -3.56 2.08 -1.78
C ILE A 220 -2.06 2.37 -1.89
N LEU A 221 -1.70 3.31 -2.75
CA LEU A 221 -0.33 3.74 -3.03
C LEU A 221 -0.10 5.13 -2.44
N ILE A 222 0.89 5.22 -1.55
CA ILE A 222 1.29 6.46 -0.91
C ILE A 222 2.73 6.76 -1.34
N GLU A 223 2.93 7.88 -2.00
CA GLU A 223 4.24 8.24 -2.56
C GLU A 223 5.25 8.63 -1.48
N ASP A 224 4.79 9.31 -0.44
CA ASP A 224 5.63 9.73 0.69
C ASP A 224 4.86 9.62 2.01
N LEU A 225 5.25 8.66 2.85
CA LEU A 225 4.67 8.49 4.18
C LEU A 225 5.09 9.61 5.14
N ASP A 226 6.24 10.25 4.92
CA ASP A 226 6.79 11.28 5.81
C ASP A 226 5.92 12.55 5.80
N GLY A 227 5.27 12.84 4.67
CA GLY A 227 4.26 13.90 4.55
C GLY A 227 2.84 13.49 4.97
N ALA A 228 2.61 12.22 5.28
CA ALA A 228 1.28 11.62 5.48
C ALA A 228 1.06 11.05 6.89
N GLU A 229 1.77 11.55 7.91
CA GLU A 229 1.67 11.03 9.29
C GLU A 229 0.23 10.95 9.82
N SER A 230 -0.59 11.97 9.52
CA SER A 230 -2.00 12.03 9.97
C SER A 230 -2.86 10.87 9.44
N VAL A 231 -2.48 10.26 8.33
CA VAL A 231 -3.19 9.20 7.60
C VAL A 231 -2.84 7.80 8.11
N LEU A 232 -1.74 7.66 8.85
CA LEU A 232 -1.26 6.37 9.35
C LEU A 232 -2.20 5.69 10.33
N TYR A 233 -2.99 6.44 11.09
CA TYR A 233 -3.96 5.86 12.02
C TYR A 233 -5.11 5.15 11.29
N PRO A 234 -5.88 5.81 10.39
CA PRO A 234 -6.88 5.13 9.56
C PRO A 234 -6.32 3.92 8.81
N LEU A 235 -5.12 4.02 8.25
CA LEU A 235 -4.47 2.91 7.56
C LEU A 235 -4.21 1.72 8.49
N ARG A 236 -3.65 1.94 9.68
CA ARG A 236 -3.42 0.85 10.67
C ARG A 236 -4.69 0.09 11.02
N GLU A 237 -5.79 0.81 11.17
CA GLU A 237 -7.10 0.22 11.47
C GLU A 237 -7.62 -0.59 10.28
N LEU A 238 -7.48 -0.08 9.04
CA LEU A 238 -7.80 -0.85 7.83
C LEU A 238 -6.94 -2.12 7.69
N GLN A 239 -5.64 -2.03 7.94
CA GLN A 239 -4.71 -3.17 7.89
C GLN A 239 -5.07 -4.25 8.93
N SER A 240 -5.39 -3.83 10.17
CA SER A 240 -5.57 -4.77 11.29
C SER A 240 -7.01 -5.28 11.41
N LYS A 241 -8.01 -4.42 11.22
CA LYS A 241 -9.44 -4.73 11.42
C LYS A 241 -10.23 -4.88 10.13
N LYS A 242 -9.65 -4.53 8.97
CA LYS A 242 -10.29 -4.56 7.65
C LYS A 242 -11.54 -3.69 7.58
N LYS A 243 -11.69 -2.73 8.50
CA LYS A 243 -12.76 -1.73 8.49
C LYS A 243 -12.39 -0.56 9.38
N ILE A 244 -12.91 0.61 9.04
CA ILE A 244 -12.85 1.81 9.86
C ILE A 244 -14.25 2.38 10.02
N THR A 245 -14.52 2.97 11.18
CA THR A 245 -15.81 3.62 11.45
C THR A 245 -15.57 4.98 12.08
N LYS A 246 -16.29 5.99 11.60
CA LYS A 246 -16.36 7.31 12.23
C LYS A 246 -17.79 7.65 12.59
N THR A 247 -17.97 8.05 13.83
CA THR A 247 -19.26 8.49 14.35
C THR A 247 -19.35 10.01 14.24
N LEU A 248 -20.37 10.49 13.54
CA LEU A 248 -20.65 11.92 13.34
C LEU A 248 -22.01 12.25 13.94
N VAL A 249 -22.15 13.49 14.42
CA VAL A 249 -23.45 14.03 14.84
C VAL A 249 -24.01 14.80 13.66
N HIS A 250 -25.16 14.36 13.14
CA HIS A 250 -25.88 15.00 12.06
C HIS A 250 -27.17 15.60 12.60
N LYS A 251 -27.39 16.90 12.41
CA LYS A 251 -28.67 17.53 12.74
C LYS A 251 -29.61 17.37 11.54
N ASP A 252 -30.70 16.64 11.76
CA ASP A 252 -31.77 16.50 10.77
C ASP A 252 -32.48 17.85 10.57
N GLN A 253 -33.24 18.01 9.48
CA GLN A 253 -33.97 19.25 9.12
C GLN A 253 -34.93 19.73 10.22
N LYS A 254 -35.29 18.86 11.17
CA LYS A 254 -36.13 19.15 12.34
C LYS A 254 -35.33 19.60 13.59
N GLY A 255 -34.03 19.83 13.48
CA GLY A 255 -33.15 20.22 14.59
C GLY A 255 -32.78 19.09 15.56
N VAL A 256 -33.23 17.86 15.30
CA VAL A 256 -32.91 16.67 16.10
C VAL A 256 -31.52 16.17 15.73
N THR A 257 -30.62 16.09 16.71
CA THR A 257 -29.30 15.46 16.54
C THR A 257 -29.45 13.95 16.43
N LYS A 258 -29.08 13.40 15.27
CA LYS A 258 -28.94 11.97 15.02
C LYS A 258 -27.46 11.61 14.92
N THR A 259 -27.09 10.47 15.46
CA THR A 259 -25.74 9.92 15.33
C THR A 259 -25.67 9.09 14.04
N ILE A 260 -24.77 9.44 13.13
CA ILE A 260 -24.49 8.69 11.89
C ILE A 260 -23.14 8.00 12.03
N HIS A 261 -23.09 6.72 11.66
CA HIS A 261 -21.85 5.95 11.58
C HIS A 261 -21.44 5.82 10.12
N LEU A 262 -20.33 6.44 9.75
CA LEU A 262 -19.67 6.21 8.47
C LEU A 262 -18.76 5.00 8.62
N THR A 263 -19.04 3.92 7.91
CA THR A 263 -18.23 2.70 7.93
C THR A 263 -17.69 2.42 6.55
N VAL A 264 -16.38 2.19 6.48
CA VAL A 264 -15.66 1.82 5.26
C VAL A 264 -14.97 0.48 5.52
N GLU A 265 -15.16 -0.46 4.61
CA GLU A 265 -14.68 -1.83 4.68
C GLU A 265 -13.52 -2.03 3.70
N GLY A 266 -12.49 -2.71 4.19
CA GLY A 266 -11.51 -3.42 3.37
C GLY A 266 -12.00 -4.84 3.06
N PRO A 267 -11.11 -5.75 2.65
CA PRO A 267 -9.65 -5.70 2.83
C PRO A 267 -8.95 -4.78 1.80
N VAL A 268 -7.81 -4.19 2.19
CA VAL A 268 -6.95 -3.34 1.33
C VAL A 268 -5.52 -3.85 1.36
N SER A 269 -4.75 -3.66 0.29
CA SER A 269 -3.29 -3.68 0.36
C SER A 269 -2.77 -2.24 0.39
N VAL A 270 -1.69 -1.99 1.13
CA VAL A 270 -1.15 -0.64 1.34
C VAL A 270 0.33 -0.69 1.02
N SER A 271 0.78 0.24 0.19
CA SER A 271 2.18 0.45 -0.12
C SER A 271 2.57 1.89 0.12
N GLY A 272 3.71 2.10 0.77
CA GLY A 272 4.26 3.42 1.00
C GLY A 272 5.76 3.49 0.81
N CYS A 273 6.29 4.68 0.57
CA CYS A 273 7.73 4.94 0.59
C CYS A 273 8.07 5.86 1.76
N THR A 274 9.23 5.64 2.39
CA THR A 274 9.76 6.55 3.42
C THR A 274 11.28 6.55 3.42
N THR A 275 11.86 7.64 3.92
CA THR A 275 13.30 7.74 4.19
C THR A 275 13.66 7.39 5.64
N GLN A 276 12.66 7.18 6.50
CA GLN A 276 12.81 7.09 7.96
C GLN A 276 12.50 5.68 8.45
N GLU A 277 13.55 4.88 8.68
CA GLU A 277 13.38 3.51 9.20
C GLU A 277 12.87 3.47 10.65
N SER A 278 13.26 4.45 11.48
CA SER A 278 13.02 4.45 12.93
C SER A 278 11.68 5.05 13.36
N ILE A 279 11.01 5.82 12.50
CA ILE A 279 9.84 6.63 12.90
C ILE A 279 8.52 5.86 12.78
N TYR A 280 8.58 4.59 12.36
CA TYR A 280 7.40 3.78 12.05
C TYR A 280 7.34 2.41 12.72
N GLU A 281 7.90 2.21 13.92
CA GLU A 281 7.94 0.87 14.57
C GLU A 281 6.56 0.17 14.62
N ASP A 282 5.47 0.91 14.82
CA ASP A 282 4.13 0.34 14.80
C ASP A 282 3.70 -0.14 13.39
N ASN A 283 4.03 0.58 12.33
CA ASN A 283 3.61 0.28 10.95
C ASN A 283 4.58 -0.67 10.24
N SER A 284 5.88 -0.53 10.50
CA SER A 284 6.95 -1.37 9.95
C SER A 284 6.77 -2.84 10.37
N ASN A 285 6.22 -3.05 11.56
CA ASN A 285 5.90 -4.38 12.06
C ASN A 285 4.63 -4.97 11.43
N ARG A 286 3.80 -4.18 10.72
CA ARG A 286 2.60 -4.63 9.96
C ARG A 286 2.85 -4.72 8.45
N SER A 287 4.06 -4.39 8.02
CA SER A 287 4.44 -4.33 6.61
C SER A 287 5.72 -5.13 6.36
N PHE A 288 5.91 -5.51 5.11
CA PHE A 288 7.19 -5.97 4.57
C PHE A 288 8.06 -4.73 4.32
N LEU A 289 9.27 -4.75 4.85
CA LEU A 289 10.23 -3.67 4.63
C LEU A 289 11.09 -4.05 3.44
N LEU A 290 10.94 -3.28 2.35
CA LEU A 290 11.68 -3.47 1.11
C LEU A 290 12.79 -2.44 1.07
N TYR A 291 14.03 -2.90 1.20
CA TYR A 291 15.20 -2.03 1.13
C TYR A 291 15.64 -1.93 -0.32
N ILE A 292 15.66 -0.71 -0.84
CA ILE A 292 16.12 -0.45 -2.20
C ILE A 292 17.62 -0.76 -2.31
N ASP A 293 17.97 -1.42 -3.41
CA ASP A 293 19.34 -1.74 -3.77
C ASP A 293 20.05 -0.48 -4.30
N GLU A 294 20.91 0.09 -3.46
CA GLU A 294 21.74 1.26 -3.78
C GLU A 294 23.15 0.84 -4.26
N SER A 295 23.31 -0.39 -4.77
CA SER A 295 24.60 -0.88 -5.27
C SER A 295 24.99 -0.26 -6.63
N GLU A 296 26.30 -0.15 -6.86
CA GLU A 296 26.84 0.36 -8.14
C GLU A 296 26.40 -0.50 -9.34
N LEU A 297 26.21 -1.81 -9.14
CA LEU A 297 25.73 -2.73 -10.18
C LEU A 297 24.28 -2.42 -10.58
N GLN A 298 23.42 -2.12 -9.60
CA GLN A 298 22.04 -1.75 -9.84
C GLN A 298 21.96 -0.39 -10.55
N ASP A 299 22.76 0.58 -10.11
CA ASP A 299 22.88 1.88 -10.77
C ASP A 299 23.30 1.75 -12.24
N GLU A 300 24.28 0.88 -12.54
CA GLU A 300 24.73 0.64 -13.91
C GLU A 300 23.62 0.02 -14.78
N LYS A 301 22.88 -0.96 -14.25
CA LYS A 301 21.71 -1.56 -14.94
C LYS A 301 20.67 -0.50 -15.30
N ILE A 302 20.35 0.39 -14.34
CA ILE A 302 19.38 1.48 -14.55
C ILE A 302 19.89 2.46 -15.61
N MET A 303 21.15 2.91 -15.51
CA MET A 303 21.73 3.86 -16.47
C MET A 303 21.88 3.27 -17.88
N LEU A 304 22.18 1.97 -18.00
CA LEU A 304 22.21 1.28 -19.28
C LEU A 304 20.82 1.29 -19.94
N TYR A 305 19.79 0.98 -19.17
CA TYR A 305 18.41 1.01 -19.67
C TYR A 305 17.96 2.43 -20.06
N GLN A 306 18.25 3.45 -19.26
CA GLN A 306 17.96 4.84 -19.62
C GLN A 306 18.65 5.26 -20.92
N ARG A 307 19.90 4.83 -21.13
CA ARG A 307 20.63 5.03 -22.40
C ARG A 307 19.97 4.27 -23.55
N ALA A 308 19.52 3.03 -23.33
CA ALA A 308 18.83 2.22 -24.34
C ALA A 308 17.50 2.84 -24.77
N ILE A 309 16.71 3.40 -23.84
CA ILE A 309 15.50 4.17 -24.15
C ILE A 309 15.85 5.37 -25.03
N SER A 310 16.82 6.17 -24.61
CA SER A 310 17.25 7.37 -25.35
C SER A 310 17.79 7.04 -26.75
N ALA A 311 18.44 5.87 -26.89
CA ALA A 311 18.92 5.35 -28.16
C ALA A 311 17.84 4.70 -29.04
N GLY A 312 16.58 4.61 -28.58
CA GLY A 312 15.48 3.97 -29.31
C GLY A 312 15.63 2.45 -29.46
N GLN A 313 16.41 1.80 -28.59
CA GLN A 313 16.67 0.36 -28.61
C GLN A 313 15.58 -0.47 -27.90
N ILE A 314 14.67 0.20 -27.18
CA ILE A 314 13.62 -0.44 -26.40
C ILE A 314 12.33 -0.53 -27.20
N ASN A 315 11.73 -1.72 -27.23
CA ASN A 315 10.44 -1.94 -27.86
C ASN A 315 9.29 -1.65 -26.89
N HIS A 316 8.75 -0.42 -26.94
CA HIS A 316 7.63 -0.01 -26.08
C HIS A 316 6.33 -0.81 -26.30
N GLU A 317 6.14 -1.39 -27.49
CA GLU A 317 5.00 -2.26 -27.78
C GLU A 317 5.08 -3.54 -26.95
N GLU A 318 6.25 -4.18 -26.89
CA GLU A 318 6.50 -5.38 -26.07
C GLU A 318 6.33 -5.07 -24.58
N GLU A 319 6.86 -3.94 -24.10
CA GLU A 319 6.68 -3.52 -22.70
C GLU A 319 5.21 -3.33 -22.36
N HIS A 320 4.44 -2.70 -23.26
CA HIS A 320 3.01 -2.51 -23.07
C HIS A 320 2.25 -3.84 -23.08
N GLN A 321 2.58 -4.76 -23.99
CA GLN A 321 1.97 -6.08 -24.05
C GLN A 321 2.25 -6.89 -22.77
N ALA A 322 3.48 -6.84 -22.25
CA ALA A 322 3.84 -7.48 -20.99
C ALA A 322 3.03 -6.91 -19.80
N ARG A 323 2.90 -5.58 -19.72
CA ARG A 323 2.06 -4.91 -18.70
C ARG A 323 0.61 -5.33 -18.79
N GLU A 324 0.03 -5.29 -19.99
CA GLU A 324 -1.38 -5.68 -20.18
C GLU A 324 -1.62 -7.15 -19.86
N LEU A 325 -0.69 -8.05 -20.18
CA LEU A 325 -0.79 -9.46 -19.80
C LEU A 325 -0.81 -9.64 -18.27
N LEU A 326 0.09 -8.95 -17.55
CA LEU A 326 0.12 -8.98 -16.08
C LEU A 326 -1.15 -8.38 -15.45
N LYS A 327 -1.66 -7.26 -15.97
CA LYS A 327 -2.95 -6.68 -15.52
C LYS A 327 -4.11 -7.64 -15.80
N ASN A 328 -4.13 -8.27 -16.97
CA ASN A 328 -5.19 -9.20 -17.34
C ASN A 328 -5.13 -10.47 -16.47
N ALA A 329 -3.92 -10.97 -16.14
CA ALA A 329 -3.74 -12.04 -15.17
C ALA A 329 -4.30 -11.65 -13.80
N GLN A 330 -4.01 -10.43 -13.31
CA GLN A 330 -4.59 -9.91 -12.07
C GLN A 330 -6.12 -9.87 -12.09
N ARG A 331 -6.75 -9.48 -13.21
CA ARG A 331 -8.22 -9.47 -13.37
C ARG A 331 -8.83 -10.86 -13.28
N LEU A 332 -8.15 -11.89 -13.78
CA LEU A 332 -8.63 -13.28 -13.75
C LEU A 332 -8.54 -13.93 -12.36
N LEU A 333 -7.68 -13.46 -11.46
CA LEU A 333 -7.58 -14.00 -10.11
C LEU A 333 -8.90 -13.80 -9.35
N LYS A 334 -9.46 -14.90 -8.85
CA LYS A 334 -10.68 -14.93 -8.04
C LYS A 334 -10.33 -14.91 -6.57
N VAL A 335 -11.17 -14.29 -5.76
CA VAL A 335 -11.08 -14.37 -4.29
C VAL A 335 -11.42 -15.80 -3.90
N ILE A 336 -10.47 -16.49 -3.28
CA ILE A 336 -10.59 -17.89 -2.85
C ILE A 336 -9.86 -18.08 -1.52
N THR A 337 -10.36 -19.00 -0.70
CA THR A 337 -9.73 -19.33 0.58
C THR A 337 -8.53 -20.24 0.34
N VAL A 338 -7.41 -19.92 1.00
CA VAL A 338 -6.19 -20.73 0.97
C VAL A 338 -6.05 -21.43 2.31
N ARG A 339 -5.79 -22.74 2.28
CA ARG A 339 -5.49 -23.53 3.47
C ARG A 339 -4.07 -24.07 3.35
N ASN A 340 -3.24 -23.80 4.35
CA ASN A 340 -1.88 -24.31 4.38
C ASN A 340 -1.80 -25.56 5.29
N PRO A 341 -1.79 -26.79 4.72
CA PRO A 341 -1.71 -28.01 5.52
C PRO A 341 -0.38 -28.14 6.29
N PHE A 342 0.65 -27.43 5.84
CA PHE A 342 1.99 -27.45 6.42
C PHE A 342 2.20 -26.39 7.50
N ALA A 343 1.22 -25.52 7.78
CA ALA A 343 1.36 -24.38 8.68
C ALA A 343 1.91 -24.75 10.07
N MET A 344 1.55 -25.92 10.60
CA MET A 344 2.00 -26.39 11.92
C MET A 344 3.49 -26.78 11.97
N HIS A 345 4.11 -27.02 10.81
CA HIS A 345 5.54 -27.38 10.68
C HIS A 345 6.42 -26.15 10.35
N LEU A 346 5.81 -25.00 10.10
CA LEU A 346 6.49 -23.76 9.70
C LEU A 346 6.84 -22.92 10.93
N THR A 347 7.93 -23.28 11.60
CA THR A 347 8.41 -22.58 12.81
C THR A 347 9.65 -21.74 12.55
N LEU A 348 9.53 -20.43 12.72
CA LEU A 348 10.68 -19.52 12.64
C LEU A 348 11.55 -19.57 13.92
N PRO A 349 12.85 -19.24 13.84
CA PRO A 349 13.74 -19.14 15.00
C PRO A 349 13.29 -18.10 16.01
N GLN A 350 13.61 -18.33 17.29
CA GLN A 350 13.36 -17.34 18.36
C GLN A 350 14.18 -16.06 18.21
N SER A 351 15.29 -16.12 17.49
CA SER A 351 16.18 -14.99 17.20
C SER A 351 15.59 -13.98 16.21
N VAL A 352 14.48 -14.31 15.54
CA VAL A 352 13.78 -13.37 14.66
C VAL A 352 13.07 -12.31 15.50
N PHE A 353 13.25 -11.04 15.15
CA PHE A 353 12.61 -9.93 15.87
C PHE A 353 11.08 -10.02 15.78
N LYS A 354 10.40 -9.73 16.90
CA LYS A 354 8.93 -9.78 17.06
C LYS A 354 8.30 -11.07 16.46
N PRO A 355 8.64 -12.26 17.00
CA PRO A 355 8.37 -13.56 16.35
C PRO A 355 6.90 -13.80 16.00
N ARG A 356 5.96 -13.28 16.80
CA ARG A 356 4.51 -13.43 16.53
C ARG A 356 4.06 -12.78 15.22
N ARG A 357 4.53 -11.56 14.94
CA ARG A 357 4.13 -10.84 13.71
C ARG A 357 4.86 -11.39 12.50
N THR A 358 6.14 -11.71 12.66
CA THR A 358 6.95 -12.28 11.58
C THR A 358 6.44 -13.66 11.17
N ASN A 359 5.99 -14.49 12.12
CA ASN A 359 5.34 -15.76 11.81
C ASN A 359 4.04 -15.57 11.02
N ALA A 360 3.19 -14.61 11.40
CA ALA A 360 1.97 -14.31 10.67
C ALA A 360 2.26 -13.86 9.23
N HIS A 361 3.23 -12.95 9.04
CA HIS A 361 3.65 -12.52 7.71
C HIS A 361 4.21 -13.66 6.87
N TYR A 362 4.98 -14.56 7.48
CA TYR A 362 5.54 -15.72 6.78
C TYR A 362 4.45 -16.64 6.24
N LEU A 363 3.48 -17.02 7.08
CA LEU A 363 2.33 -17.83 6.67
C LEU A 363 1.49 -17.13 5.59
N GLN A 364 1.16 -15.85 5.80
CA GLN A 364 0.37 -15.06 4.85
C GLN A 364 1.08 -14.88 3.50
N PHE A 365 2.41 -14.83 3.48
CA PHE A 365 3.18 -14.72 2.23
C PHE A 365 3.17 -16.03 1.44
N ILE A 366 3.31 -17.17 2.11
CA ILE A 366 3.12 -18.49 1.49
C ILE A 366 1.71 -18.62 0.92
N GLU A 367 0.70 -18.18 1.68
CA GLU A 367 -0.70 -18.17 1.23
C GLU A 367 -0.90 -17.24 0.02
N ALA A 368 -0.21 -16.09 -0.03
CA ALA A 368 -0.27 -15.17 -1.17
C ALA A 368 0.34 -15.77 -2.45
N ILE A 369 1.44 -16.54 -2.34
CA ILE A 369 2.02 -17.27 -3.48
C ILE A 369 1.07 -18.38 -3.93
N THR A 370 0.52 -19.14 -2.99
CA THR A 370 -0.49 -20.19 -3.28
C THR A 370 -1.70 -19.59 -4.00
N PHE A 371 -2.20 -18.44 -3.52
CA PHE A 371 -3.29 -17.68 -4.13
C PHE A 371 -2.97 -17.22 -5.56
N TYR A 372 -1.74 -16.74 -5.80
CA TYR A 372 -1.31 -16.33 -7.13
C TYR A 372 -1.29 -17.53 -8.10
N LYS A 373 -0.87 -18.69 -7.62
CA LYS A 373 -0.83 -19.96 -8.36
C LYS A 373 -2.19 -20.69 -8.41
N GLN A 374 -3.31 -20.05 -8.04
CA GLN A 374 -4.62 -20.72 -7.94
C GLN A 374 -5.02 -21.53 -9.19
N TYR A 375 -4.66 -21.06 -10.40
CA TYR A 375 -4.97 -21.77 -11.65
C TYR A 375 -4.16 -23.05 -11.90
N GLN A 376 -3.14 -23.31 -11.08
CA GLN A 376 -2.33 -24.53 -11.07
C GLN A 376 -2.74 -25.48 -9.94
N LYS A 377 -3.64 -25.06 -9.04
CA LYS A 377 -4.03 -25.84 -7.86
C LYS A 377 -5.32 -26.60 -8.12
N PHE A 378 -5.52 -27.67 -7.36
CA PHE A 378 -6.80 -28.35 -7.30
C PHE A 378 -7.76 -27.55 -6.40
N HIS A 379 -8.97 -27.33 -6.87
CA HIS A 379 -10.01 -26.61 -6.14
C HIS A 379 -10.86 -27.61 -5.35
N HIS A 380 -10.74 -27.54 -4.03
CA HIS A 380 -11.52 -28.34 -3.10
C HIS A 380 -12.81 -27.63 -2.73
N ILE A 381 -13.83 -28.41 -2.38
CA ILE A 381 -15.07 -27.89 -1.81
C ILE A 381 -15.22 -28.52 -0.42
N ASP A 382 -15.29 -27.68 0.59
CA ASP A 382 -15.54 -28.12 1.95
C ASP A 382 -16.96 -28.71 2.06
N LYS A 383 -17.07 -29.96 2.53
CA LYS A 383 -18.35 -30.67 2.60
C LYS A 383 -19.28 -30.11 3.68
N GLU A 384 -18.74 -29.43 4.69
CA GLU A 384 -19.52 -28.89 5.80
C GLU A 384 -19.97 -27.45 5.53
N THR A 385 -19.07 -26.60 5.01
CA THR A 385 -19.37 -25.18 4.78
C THR A 385 -19.78 -24.86 3.34
N GLY A 386 -19.48 -25.73 2.37
CA GLY A 386 -19.65 -25.47 0.94
C GLY A 386 -18.63 -24.48 0.37
N GLU A 387 -17.61 -24.09 1.16
CA GLU A 387 -16.60 -23.11 0.76
C GLU A 387 -15.57 -23.73 -0.20
N GLU A 388 -15.29 -23.03 -1.30
CA GLU A 388 -14.23 -23.40 -2.24
C GLU A 388 -12.86 -22.95 -1.69
N TYR A 389 -11.89 -23.86 -1.68
CA TYR A 389 -10.55 -23.57 -1.19
C TYR A 389 -9.46 -24.28 -2.00
N ILE A 390 -8.25 -23.73 -1.95
CA ILE A 390 -7.03 -24.34 -2.50
C ILE A 390 -6.02 -24.60 -1.38
N GLU A 391 -5.17 -25.59 -1.59
CA GLU A 391 -4.14 -25.99 -0.62
C GLU A 391 -2.74 -25.54 -1.05
N THR A 392 -1.96 -25.12 -0.06
CA THR A 392 -0.53 -24.81 -0.25
C THR A 392 0.26 -26.07 -0.55
N SER A 393 1.12 -26.00 -1.56
CA SER A 393 2.09 -27.06 -1.90
C SER A 393 3.48 -26.76 -1.36
N ILE A 394 4.35 -27.79 -1.33
CA ILE A 394 5.74 -27.67 -0.88
C ILE A 394 6.52 -26.68 -1.75
N GLU A 395 6.26 -26.67 -3.07
CA GLU A 395 6.87 -25.75 -4.03
C GLU A 395 6.57 -24.28 -3.70
N ASP A 396 5.33 -23.98 -3.29
CA ASP A 396 4.94 -22.61 -2.91
C ASP A 396 5.72 -22.13 -1.67
N ILE A 397 6.02 -23.05 -0.74
CA ILE A 397 6.82 -22.76 0.46
C ILE A 397 8.28 -22.52 0.09
N GLN A 398 8.83 -23.29 -0.86
CA GLN A 398 10.20 -23.08 -1.35
C GLN A 398 10.34 -21.71 -2.02
N GLU A 399 9.44 -21.39 -2.95
CA GLU A 399 9.40 -20.08 -3.62
C GLU A 399 9.24 -18.94 -2.59
N ALA A 400 8.40 -19.13 -1.56
CA ALA A 400 8.25 -18.15 -0.48
C ALA A 400 9.54 -17.96 0.31
N ASN A 401 10.23 -19.04 0.65
CA ASN A 401 11.47 -19.02 1.43
C ASN A 401 12.59 -18.28 0.71
N GLU A 402 12.72 -18.49 -0.60
CA GLU A 402 13.71 -17.80 -1.42
C GLU A 402 13.48 -16.29 -1.44
N LEU A 403 12.24 -15.84 -1.59
CA LEU A 403 11.89 -14.43 -1.69
C LEU A 403 11.90 -13.71 -0.33
N ILE A 404 11.46 -14.37 0.75
CA ILE A 404 11.31 -13.72 2.05
C ILE A 404 12.61 -13.68 2.86
N LYS A 405 13.61 -14.50 2.50
CA LYS A 405 14.87 -14.63 3.23
C LYS A 405 15.54 -13.28 3.50
N GLU A 406 15.63 -12.42 2.50
CA GLU A 406 16.23 -11.08 2.66
C GLU A 406 15.41 -10.20 3.62
N VAL A 407 14.08 -10.25 3.54
CA VAL A 407 13.19 -9.52 4.45
C VAL A 407 13.36 -10.02 5.90
N LEU A 408 13.46 -11.34 6.10
CA LEU A 408 13.68 -11.93 7.42
C LEU A 408 15.05 -11.54 8.00
N LEU A 409 16.10 -11.52 7.16
CA LEU A 409 17.44 -11.08 7.55
C LEU A 409 17.41 -9.64 8.02
N ARG A 410 16.83 -8.74 7.22
CA ARG A 410 16.74 -7.32 7.55
C ARG A 410 15.88 -7.06 8.80
N LYS A 411 14.80 -7.81 9.00
CA LYS A 411 13.98 -7.70 10.23
C LYS A 411 14.69 -8.23 11.48
N SER A 412 15.63 -9.18 11.32
CA SER A 412 16.38 -9.76 12.43
C SER A 412 17.64 -8.96 12.78
N ASP A 413 18.00 -8.02 11.92
CA ASP A 413 19.12 -7.10 12.10
C ASP A 413 18.77 -5.96 13.06
N SER A 414 19.66 -5.64 14.00
CA SER A 414 19.50 -4.49 14.90
C SER A 414 19.91 -3.16 14.25
N LEU A 415 20.65 -3.22 13.15
CA LEU A 415 21.09 -2.05 12.40
C LEU A 415 20.03 -1.58 11.41
N THR A 416 20.02 -0.27 11.16
CA THR A 416 19.28 0.27 10.01
C THR A 416 19.92 -0.20 8.72
N GLY A 417 19.15 -0.30 7.63
CA GLY A 417 19.64 -0.76 6.33
C GLY A 417 20.85 0.06 5.86
N ALA A 418 20.78 1.38 6.00
CA ALA A 418 21.88 2.28 5.66
C ALA A 418 23.14 2.07 6.54
N CYS A 419 22.97 1.81 7.84
CA CYS A 419 24.09 1.55 8.75
C CYS A 419 24.72 0.17 8.49
N ARG A 420 23.89 -0.85 8.20
CA ARG A 420 24.34 -2.19 7.79
C ARG A 420 25.13 -2.13 6.50
N ASN A 421 24.62 -1.46 5.47
CA ASN A 421 25.33 -1.31 4.20
C ASN A 421 26.67 -0.57 4.40
N HIS A 422 26.72 0.43 5.29
CA HIS A 422 27.97 1.10 5.64
C HIS A 422 28.96 0.15 6.33
N LEU A 423 28.51 -0.70 7.25
CA LEU A 423 29.35 -1.68 7.93
C LEU A 423 29.92 -2.71 6.95
N GLU A 424 29.13 -3.21 6.00
CA GLU A 424 29.61 -4.17 4.99
C GLU A 424 30.61 -3.51 4.02
N ASN A 425 30.33 -2.27 3.56
CA ASN A 425 31.29 -1.50 2.74
C ASN A 425 32.61 -1.24 3.48
N LEU A 426 32.53 -1.00 4.79
CA LEU A 426 33.70 -0.84 5.66
C LEU A 426 34.51 -2.14 5.78
N LYS A 427 33.84 -3.30 5.96
CA LYS A 427 34.48 -4.62 5.98
C LYS A 427 35.20 -4.89 4.65
N ASP A 428 34.54 -4.65 3.53
CA ASP A 428 35.11 -4.84 2.19
C ASP A 428 36.32 -3.94 1.95
N TYR A 429 36.23 -2.67 2.35
CA TYR A 429 37.35 -1.73 2.27
C TYR A 429 38.55 -2.20 3.09
N LEU A 430 38.34 -2.58 4.35
CA LEU A 430 39.39 -3.08 5.25
C LEU A 430 40.04 -4.35 4.71
N LYS A 431 39.24 -5.27 4.15
CA LYS A 431 39.73 -6.49 3.50
C LYS A 431 40.58 -6.18 2.27
N LYS A 432 40.15 -5.25 1.41
CA LYS A 432 40.93 -4.81 0.23
C LYS A 432 42.25 -4.14 0.61
N GLN A 433 42.27 -3.39 1.70
CA GLN A 433 43.48 -2.71 2.19
C GLN A 433 44.36 -3.59 3.10
N ASN A 434 43.94 -4.81 3.42
CA ASN A 434 44.58 -5.71 4.39
C ASN A 434 44.82 -5.04 5.76
N GLN A 435 43.82 -4.33 6.26
CA GLN A 435 43.87 -3.62 7.55
C GLN A 435 42.74 -4.09 8.48
N THR A 436 42.99 -4.07 9.79
CA THR A 436 41.98 -4.39 10.81
C THR A 436 41.45 -3.16 11.54
N GLN A 437 42.18 -2.05 11.46
CA GLN A 437 41.86 -0.79 12.13
C GLN A 437 41.65 0.32 11.11
N PHE A 438 40.72 1.22 11.40
CA PHE A 438 40.46 2.40 10.56
C PHE A 438 40.32 3.66 11.40
N THR A 439 40.49 4.82 10.75
CA THR A 439 40.21 6.13 11.34
C THR A 439 39.02 6.80 10.65
N ASN A 440 38.36 7.73 11.36
CA ASN A 440 37.26 8.50 10.78
C ASN A 440 37.71 9.30 9.54
N SER A 441 38.92 9.86 9.54
CA SER A 441 39.43 10.68 8.43
C SER A 441 39.60 9.85 7.15
N GLU A 442 40.15 8.65 7.29
CA GLU A 442 40.37 7.70 6.21
C GLU A 442 39.04 7.27 5.56
N ILE A 443 38.08 6.81 6.38
CA ILE A 443 36.79 6.31 5.89
C ILE A 443 35.98 7.44 5.24
N ARG A 444 36.03 8.67 5.77
CA ARG A 444 35.41 9.83 5.12
C ARG A 444 35.97 10.08 3.73
N ARG A 445 37.30 9.99 3.56
CA ARG A 445 37.96 10.27 2.29
C ARG A 445 37.69 9.17 1.26
N ASN A 446 37.78 7.91 1.68
CA ASN A 446 37.74 6.77 0.76
C ASN A 446 36.31 6.30 0.47
N LEU A 447 35.41 6.28 1.46
CA LEU A 447 34.00 5.90 1.28
C LEU A 447 33.08 7.11 1.03
N ARG A 448 33.64 8.34 0.94
CA ARG A 448 32.90 9.60 0.66
C ARG A 448 31.71 9.87 1.57
N VAL A 449 31.79 9.44 2.84
CA VAL A 449 30.71 9.63 3.82
C VAL A 449 30.84 11.00 4.49
N LYS A 450 29.72 11.74 4.60
CA LYS A 450 29.66 13.02 5.35
C LYS A 450 29.95 12.80 6.84
N GLU A 451 30.57 13.77 7.50
CA GLU A 451 30.98 13.66 8.90
C GLU A 451 29.84 13.29 9.85
N THR A 452 28.73 14.02 9.75
CA THR A 452 27.56 13.85 10.61
C THR A 452 26.96 12.46 10.45
N THR A 453 26.90 11.96 9.21
CA THR A 453 26.45 10.61 8.89
C THR A 453 27.39 9.55 9.46
N LEU A 454 28.71 9.67 9.26
CA LEU A 454 29.68 8.72 9.79
C LEU A 454 29.66 8.69 11.33
N ARG A 455 29.56 9.86 11.98
CA ARG A 455 29.43 9.95 13.43
C ARG A 455 28.18 9.23 13.92
N ARG A 456 27.05 9.36 13.23
CA ARG A 456 25.80 8.65 13.56
C ARG A 456 25.96 7.14 13.41
N TYR A 457 26.53 6.66 12.30
CA TYR A 457 26.80 5.24 12.10
C TYR A 457 27.75 4.69 13.16
N ASN A 458 28.89 5.32 13.39
CA ASN A 458 29.84 4.86 14.41
C ASN A 458 29.23 4.85 15.81
N ASN A 459 28.38 5.82 16.16
CA ASN A 459 27.68 5.79 17.43
C ASN A 459 26.75 4.58 17.55
N GLN A 460 25.97 4.26 16.51
CA GLN A 460 25.11 3.06 16.50
C GLN A 460 25.94 1.78 16.58
N LEU A 461 27.00 1.67 15.76
CA LEU A 461 27.89 0.51 15.73
C LEU A 461 28.62 0.28 17.05
N LEU A 462 28.98 1.36 17.77
CA LEU A 462 29.57 1.26 19.11
C LEU A 462 28.57 0.78 20.16
N LEU A 463 27.34 1.32 20.13
CA LEU A 463 26.28 0.96 21.09
C LEU A 463 25.88 -0.51 20.96
N GLU A 464 25.82 -1.01 19.72
CA GLU A 464 25.47 -2.38 19.37
C GLU A 464 26.69 -3.33 19.36
N ASN A 465 27.88 -2.85 19.75
CA ASN A 465 29.14 -3.61 19.83
C ASN A 465 29.67 -4.21 18.50
N TYR A 466 29.34 -3.63 17.34
CA TYR A 466 29.92 -4.01 16.03
C TYR A 466 31.34 -3.47 15.83
N ILE A 467 31.66 -2.34 16.46
CA ILE A 467 33.00 -1.76 16.45
C ILE A 467 33.43 -1.42 17.88
N LYS A 468 34.74 -1.41 18.12
CA LYS A 468 35.35 -0.98 19.38
C LYS A 468 36.38 0.12 19.12
N LYS A 469 36.54 1.02 20.10
CA LYS A 469 37.60 2.03 20.08
C LYS A 469 38.92 1.41 20.51
N VAL A 470 39.96 1.61 19.72
CA VAL A 470 41.33 1.16 20.00
C VAL A 470 42.26 2.37 19.96
N GLN A 471 43.21 2.45 20.88
CA GLN A 471 44.23 3.49 20.84
C GLN A 471 45.39 3.03 19.96
N ASN A 472 45.70 3.80 18.93
CA ASN A 472 46.83 3.50 18.06
C ASN A 472 48.14 3.73 18.84
N LYS A 473 48.93 2.66 19.00
CA LYS A 473 50.18 2.69 19.79
C LYS A 473 51.23 3.63 19.18
N THR A 474 51.19 3.87 17.88
CA THR A 474 52.22 4.62 17.14
C THR A 474 51.94 6.12 17.12
N THR A 475 50.69 6.53 16.94
CA THR A 475 50.29 7.95 16.77
C THR A 475 49.56 8.52 17.98
N LYS A 476 49.28 7.72 19.01
CA LYS A 476 48.42 8.06 20.18
C LYS A 476 47.00 8.53 19.79
N SER A 477 46.59 8.35 18.53
CA SER A 477 45.26 8.71 18.04
C SER A 477 44.26 7.58 18.26
N TYR A 478 42.97 7.91 18.35
CA TYR A 478 41.91 6.90 18.41
C TYR A 478 41.64 6.31 17.03
N ALA A 479 41.56 4.98 16.96
CA ALA A 479 41.14 4.20 15.82
C ALA A 479 39.94 3.32 16.22
N TYR A 480 39.31 2.70 15.22
CA TYR A 480 38.23 1.74 15.41
C TYR A 480 38.62 0.39 14.82
N GLU A 481 38.14 -0.67 15.44
CA GLU A 481 38.31 -2.05 14.96
C GLU A 481 36.95 -2.75 14.97
N ILE A 482 36.67 -3.56 13.94
CA ILE A 482 35.46 -4.37 13.86
C ILE A 482 35.59 -5.55 14.83
N THR A 483 34.54 -5.81 15.62
CA THR A 483 34.57 -6.86 16.65
C THR A 483 34.39 -8.26 16.07
N ASN A 484 33.37 -8.47 15.23
CA ASN A 484 33.11 -9.71 14.51
C ASN A 484 32.90 -9.42 13.00
N PRO A 485 33.86 -9.78 12.13
CA PRO A 485 33.71 -9.65 10.68
C PRO A 485 32.58 -10.50 10.09
N ASP A 486 32.34 -11.68 10.67
CA ASP A 486 31.49 -12.73 10.09
C ASP A 486 30.04 -12.72 10.62
N GLU A 487 29.69 -11.79 11.52
CA GLU A 487 28.37 -11.74 12.18
C GLU A 487 27.18 -11.78 11.21
N TYR A 488 27.26 -11.10 10.07
CA TYR A 488 26.18 -11.09 9.09
C TYR A 488 26.05 -12.43 8.35
N GLN A 489 27.19 -13.12 8.14
CA GLN A 489 27.19 -14.47 7.57
C GLN A 489 26.63 -15.48 8.57
N ASP A 490 26.95 -15.33 9.85
CA ASP A 490 26.39 -16.15 10.94
C ASP A 490 24.86 -15.98 11.01
N LEU A 491 24.38 -14.73 10.95
CA LEU A 491 22.94 -14.43 10.91
C LEU A 491 22.27 -15.05 9.68
N LYS A 492 22.90 -14.94 8.51
CA LYS A 492 22.43 -15.56 7.26
C LYS A 492 22.34 -17.08 7.36
N ALA A 493 23.38 -17.72 7.87
CA ALA A 493 23.43 -19.17 8.06
C ALA A 493 22.36 -19.65 9.05
N MET A 494 22.10 -18.88 10.12
CA MET A 494 21.07 -19.22 11.09
C MET A 494 19.66 -19.17 10.48
N ILE A 495 19.34 -18.13 9.69
CA ILE A 495 18.04 -18.04 9.01
C ILE A 495 17.92 -19.14 7.95
N ASP A 496 18.98 -19.39 7.18
CA ASP A 496 19.00 -20.46 6.17
C ASP A 496 18.74 -21.83 6.78
N LYS A 497 19.44 -22.14 7.86
CA LYS A 497 19.25 -23.39 8.59
C LYS A 497 17.81 -23.54 9.05
N ALA A 498 17.20 -22.48 9.57
CA ALA A 498 15.84 -22.55 10.06
C ALA A 498 14.79 -22.79 8.95
N LEU A 499 14.95 -22.13 7.81
CA LEU A 499 14.08 -22.35 6.66
C LEU A 499 14.28 -23.77 6.10
N GLN A 500 15.53 -24.26 6.06
CA GLN A 500 15.84 -25.65 5.68
C GLN A 500 15.25 -26.66 6.67
N ASP A 501 15.36 -26.42 7.98
CA ASP A 501 14.80 -27.28 9.01
C ASP A 501 13.27 -27.38 8.86
N CYS A 502 12.58 -26.27 8.55
CA CYS A 502 11.15 -26.29 8.22
C CYS A 502 10.85 -27.20 7.01
N MET A 503 11.65 -27.09 5.94
CA MET A 503 11.50 -27.93 4.75
C MET A 503 11.72 -29.41 5.05
N VAL A 504 12.71 -29.75 5.87
CA VAL A 504 12.99 -31.13 6.29
C VAL A 504 11.82 -31.69 7.11
N GLN A 505 11.27 -30.91 8.05
CA GLN A 505 10.10 -31.34 8.84
C GLN A 505 8.87 -31.60 7.96
N ILE A 506 8.65 -30.76 6.95
CA ILE A 506 7.56 -30.94 5.98
C ILE A 506 7.75 -32.22 5.16
N GLN A 507 8.99 -32.50 4.73
CA GLN A 507 9.31 -33.72 3.98
C GLN A 507 9.08 -34.97 4.84
N LEU A 508 9.58 -34.97 6.09
CA LEU A 508 9.39 -36.08 7.04
C LEU A 508 7.91 -36.33 7.36
N ALA A 509 7.10 -35.28 7.44
CA ALA A 509 5.66 -35.40 7.69
C ALA A 509 4.88 -35.96 6.48
N ASN A 510 5.41 -35.81 5.27
CA ASN A 510 4.81 -36.28 4.03
C ASN A 510 5.32 -37.65 3.56
N GLU A 511 6.36 -38.21 4.19
CA GLU A 511 6.79 -39.58 3.87
C GLU A 511 5.70 -40.58 4.29
N PRO A 512 5.21 -41.44 3.38
CA PRO A 512 4.25 -42.47 3.75
C PRO A 512 4.93 -43.40 4.75
N THR A 513 4.28 -43.62 5.90
CA THR A 513 4.71 -44.58 6.91
C THR A 513 4.83 -45.97 6.27
N THR A 514 6.04 -46.36 5.88
CA THR A 514 6.33 -47.73 5.48
C THR A 514 6.09 -48.62 6.68
N ASN A 515 4.98 -49.36 6.66
CA ASN A 515 4.65 -50.44 7.59
C ASN A 515 5.76 -51.50 7.58
N HIS A 516 6.81 -51.30 8.39
CA HIS A 516 7.74 -52.34 8.76
C HIS A 516 7.37 -52.89 10.15
N SER A 517 6.41 -53.82 10.17
CA SER A 517 6.29 -54.81 11.25
C SER A 517 5.60 -56.09 10.78
N LYS A 518 6.15 -56.76 9.75
CA LYS A 518 5.97 -58.21 9.62
C LYS A 518 6.82 -58.89 10.70
N VAL A 519 6.27 -58.98 11.91
CA VAL A 519 6.76 -59.89 12.94
C VAL A 519 6.46 -61.32 12.46
N ALA A 520 7.48 -61.99 11.94
CA ALA A 520 7.45 -63.44 11.79
C ALA A 520 7.49 -64.07 13.18
N ARG A 521 6.32 -64.37 13.76
CA ARG A 521 6.23 -65.22 14.95
C ARG A 521 6.38 -66.68 14.54
N SER A 522 7.54 -67.23 14.87
CA SER A 522 7.81 -68.67 14.91
C SER A 522 6.81 -69.38 15.84
N LYS A 523 6.31 -70.53 15.39
CA LYS A 523 5.46 -71.44 16.18
C LYS A 523 6.29 -72.03 17.33
N PRO A 524 5.79 -72.03 18.58
CA PRO A 524 6.42 -72.78 19.66
C PRO A 524 5.94 -74.24 19.64
N THR A 525 6.91 -75.14 19.63
CA THR A 525 6.78 -76.59 19.84
C THR A 525 6.26 -76.85 21.26
N LYS A 526 5.17 -77.60 21.40
CA LYS A 526 4.68 -78.10 22.70
C LYS A 526 5.54 -79.29 23.15
N SER A 527 6.13 -79.21 24.33
CA SER A 527 6.55 -80.36 25.12
C SER A 527 6.10 -80.18 26.58
N ILE A 528 4.99 -80.85 26.89
CA ILE A 528 4.65 -81.63 28.09
C ILE A 528 5.46 -81.31 29.37
N SER A 529 4.79 -80.73 30.36
CA SER A 529 4.35 -81.39 31.61
C SER A 529 3.60 -80.41 32.50
#